data_AF-A0A2C5Z7N2-F1
#
_entry.id   AF-A0A2C5Z7N2-F1
#
_cell.length_a   1.000
_cell.length_b   1.000
_cell.length_c   1.000
_cell.angle_alpha   90.00
_cell.angle_beta   90.00
_cell.angle_gamma   90.00
#
_symmetry.space_group_name_H-M   'P 1'
#
loop_
_entity.id
_entity.type
_entity.pdbx_description
1 polymer ?
#
loop_
_entity_poly.entity_id
_entity_poly.type
_entity_poly.pdbx_seq_one_letter_code
_entity_poly.pdbx_strand_id
1 'polypeptide(L)'
;MKIPPRTMFWAQVVATTLSCFVQIIVLNLALGSIDNVCDPQQRDRFTCPGGRVFFSASVIWGLIGPNRMFSPGRIYSGLFLFFILGAATPVAIQYGARRWPRSGAQFLMAPLLFGGAAAIPPATPLNYFSWGLVGFIFQYWIKNRHAAWWGRLNFLTSCGLDLGLALATLFIFFAFSMQGIEPPRWWGNDVVATTMDVQGTAVEARVAEGQRFGPDAW
;
A
#
# COMPACT_ATOMS: atom_id res chain seq x y z
N MET A 1 21.18 -5.18 18.31
CA MET A 1 22.11 -6.25 17.87
C MET A 1 23.13 -5.62 16.93
N LYS A 2 24.44 -5.83 17.12
CA LYS A 2 25.48 -5.42 16.17
C LYS A 2 25.83 -6.63 15.30
N ILE A 3 25.32 -6.66 14.07
CA ILE A 3 25.65 -7.71 13.08
C ILE A 3 26.87 -7.21 12.29
N PRO A 4 27.89 -8.06 12.03
CA PRO A 4 29.04 -7.66 11.24
C PRO A 4 28.62 -7.22 9.81
N PRO A 5 29.09 -6.06 9.33
CA PRO A 5 28.58 -5.44 8.10
C PRO A 5 28.81 -6.30 6.84
N ARG A 6 29.92 -7.05 6.79
CA ARG A 6 30.23 -7.94 5.64
C ARG A 6 29.23 -9.09 5.53
N THR A 7 28.87 -9.70 6.67
CA THR A 7 27.90 -10.80 6.71
C THR A 7 26.50 -10.29 6.35
N MET A 8 26.12 -9.11 6.84
CA MET A 8 24.85 -8.47 6.48
C MET A 8 24.77 -8.21 4.98
N PHE A 9 25.83 -7.66 4.38
CA PHE A 9 25.89 -7.40 2.95
C PHE A 9 25.73 -8.68 2.11
N TRP A 10 26.51 -9.72 2.40
CA TRP A 10 26.42 -10.99 1.67
C TRP A 10 25.06 -11.65 1.81
N ALA A 11 24.48 -11.63 3.02
CA ALA A 11 23.14 -12.17 3.24
C ALA A 11 22.08 -11.45 2.39
N GLN A 12 22.13 -10.11 2.34
CA GLN A 12 21.22 -9.32 1.52
C GLN A 12 21.41 -9.57 0.03
N VAL A 13 22.65 -9.60 -0.46
CA VAL A 13 22.95 -9.82 -1.90
C VAL A 13 22.47 -11.20 -2.35
N VAL A 14 22.78 -12.26 -1.58
CA VAL A 14 22.36 -13.62 -1.93
C VAL A 14 20.83 -13.75 -1.89
N ALA A 15 20.18 -13.22 -0.83
CA ALA A 15 18.74 -13.30 -0.70
C ALA A 15 18.00 -12.51 -1.80
N THR A 16 18.46 -11.30 -2.13
CA THR A 16 17.85 -10.48 -3.19
C THR A 16 18.04 -11.10 -4.56
N THR A 17 19.23 -11.62 -4.86
CA THR A 17 19.51 -12.30 -6.13
C THR A 17 18.59 -13.51 -6.31
N LEU A 18 18.47 -14.35 -5.28
CA LEU A 18 17.56 -15.51 -5.31
C LEU A 18 16.09 -15.06 -5.47
N SER A 19 15.68 -14.01 -4.75
CA SER A 19 14.33 -13.45 -4.83
C SER A 19 13.98 -13.00 -6.25
N CYS A 20 14.90 -12.35 -6.97
CA CYS A 20 14.69 -11.93 -8.36
C CYS A 20 14.38 -13.13 -9.28
N PHE A 21 15.16 -14.20 -9.18
CA PHE A 21 14.91 -15.40 -10.00
C PHE A 21 13.57 -16.07 -9.64
N VAL A 22 13.31 -16.28 -8.35
CA VAL A 22 12.07 -16.92 -7.89
C VAL A 22 10.85 -16.10 -8.32
N GLN A 23 10.91 -14.78 -8.18
CA GLN A 23 9.81 -13.89 -8.55
C GLN A 23 9.51 -13.95 -10.05
N ILE A 24 10.54 -13.97 -10.91
CA ILE A 24 10.36 -14.09 -12.37
C ILE A 24 9.78 -15.45 -12.74
N ILE A 25 10.25 -16.53 -12.13
CA ILE A 25 9.76 -17.88 -12.40
C ILE A 25 8.29 -18.00 -12.02
N VAL A 26 7.93 -17.57 -10.81
CA VAL A 26 6.54 -17.61 -10.32
C VAL A 26 5.63 -16.73 -11.17
N LEU A 27 6.08 -15.56 -11.59
CA LEU A 27 5.31 -14.69 -12.49
C LEU A 27 5.03 -15.36 -13.84
N ASN A 28 6.06 -15.95 -14.48
CA ASN A 28 5.87 -16.64 -15.76
C ASN A 28 4.97 -17.87 -15.61
N LEU A 29 5.11 -18.63 -14.52
CA LEU A 29 4.24 -19.76 -14.22
C LEU A 29 2.78 -19.31 -14.04
N ALA A 30 2.55 -18.24 -13.27
CA ALA A 30 1.21 -17.70 -13.06
C ALA A 30 0.56 -17.26 -14.39
N LEU A 31 1.29 -16.53 -15.23
CA LEU A 31 0.80 -16.07 -16.54
C LEU A 31 0.54 -17.24 -17.52
N GLY A 32 1.29 -18.34 -17.41
CA GLY A 32 1.15 -19.50 -18.28
C GLY A 32 0.14 -20.56 -17.81
N SER A 33 -0.19 -20.59 -16.52
CA SER A 33 -1.09 -21.60 -15.94
C SER A 33 -2.46 -21.08 -15.54
N ILE A 34 -2.63 -19.76 -15.38
CA ILE A 34 -3.90 -19.14 -14.99
C ILE A 34 -4.41 -18.36 -16.20
N ASP A 35 -5.61 -18.69 -16.69
CA ASP A 35 -6.26 -17.95 -17.77
C ASP A 35 -6.74 -16.59 -17.26
N ASN A 36 -6.63 -15.51 -18.03
CA ASN A 36 -7.10 -14.15 -17.69
C ASN A 36 -6.51 -13.54 -16.39
N VAL A 37 -5.22 -13.76 -16.13
CA VAL A 37 -4.51 -13.12 -15.00
C VAL A 37 -4.62 -11.59 -15.10
N CYS A 38 -4.80 -10.94 -13.96
CA CYS A 38 -5.03 -9.49 -13.81
C CYS A 38 -6.42 -8.97 -14.23
N ASP A 39 -7.33 -9.82 -14.72
CA ASP A 39 -8.71 -9.43 -14.98
C ASP A 39 -9.48 -9.17 -13.66
N PRO A 40 -10.22 -8.06 -13.52
CA PRO A 40 -11.05 -7.80 -12.34
C PRO A 40 -12.07 -8.90 -12.01
N GLN A 41 -12.53 -9.66 -13.00
CA GLN A 41 -13.53 -10.72 -12.85
C GLN A 41 -12.93 -12.13 -12.72
N GLN A 42 -11.62 -12.24 -12.50
CA GLN A 42 -10.97 -13.53 -12.34
C GLN A 42 -11.59 -14.36 -11.20
N ARG A 43 -11.93 -15.63 -11.47
CA ARG A 43 -12.62 -16.53 -10.53
C ARG A 43 -11.85 -16.68 -9.22
N ASP A 44 -10.53 -16.84 -9.32
CA ASP A 44 -9.63 -17.01 -8.17
C ASP A 44 -9.06 -15.68 -7.65
N ARG A 45 -9.57 -14.54 -8.14
CA ARG A 45 -9.21 -13.18 -7.71
C ARG A 45 -7.72 -12.85 -7.85
N PHE A 46 -7.02 -13.46 -8.81
CA PHE A 46 -5.67 -13.05 -9.24
C PHE A 46 -5.70 -11.71 -9.98
N THR A 47 -6.02 -10.65 -9.23
CA THR A 47 -6.06 -9.27 -9.70
C THR A 47 -4.69 -8.62 -9.50
N CYS A 48 -4.33 -7.66 -10.36
CA CYS A 48 -3.02 -7.00 -10.33
C CYS A 48 -3.15 -5.50 -10.02
N PRO A 49 -3.57 -5.11 -8.81
CA PRO A 49 -3.80 -3.71 -8.48
C PRO A 49 -2.51 -2.89 -8.55
N GLY A 50 -1.39 -3.42 -8.05
CA GLY A 50 -0.08 -2.76 -8.15
C GLY A 50 0.37 -2.60 -9.61
N GLY A 51 0.27 -3.65 -10.43
CA GLY A 51 0.61 -3.60 -11.85
C GLY A 51 -0.19 -2.55 -12.63
N ARG A 52 -1.49 -2.42 -12.32
CA ARG A 52 -2.35 -1.38 -12.90
C ARG A 52 -1.90 0.04 -12.51
N VAL A 53 -1.52 0.25 -11.25
CA VAL A 53 -1.00 1.56 -10.79
C VAL A 53 0.31 1.90 -11.48
N PHE A 54 1.25 0.95 -11.57
CA PHE A 54 2.51 1.15 -12.28
C PHE A 54 2.33 1.40 -13.79
N PHE A 55 1.40 0.69 -14.42
CA PHE A 55 1.05 0.92 -15.82
C PHE A 55 0.46 2.32 -16.03
N SER A 56 -0.52 2.71 -15.23
CA SER A 56 -1.10 4.07 -15.27
C SER A 56 -0.05 5.15 -15.03
N ALA A 57 0.86 4.95 -14.08
CA ALA A 57 1.97 5.87 -13.84
C ALA A 57 2.89 5.98 -15.07
N SER A 58 3.18 4.87 -15.74
CA SER A 58 4.01 4.86 -16.96
C SER A 58 3.35 5.63 -18.11
N VAL A 59 2.02 5.54 -18.24
CA VAL A 59 1.27 6.32 -19.24
C VAL A 59 1.31 7.82 -18.91
N ILE A 60 1.09 8.17 -17.65
CA ILE A 60 1.11 9.57 -17.17
C ILE A 60 2.48 10.22 -17.40
N TRP A 61 3.53 9.58 -16.89
CA TRP A 61 4.87 10.18 -16.90
C TRP A 61 5.63 9.95 -18.21
N GLY A 62 5.38 8.84 -18.90
CA GLY A 62 6.08 8.47 -20.14
C GLY A 62 5.37 8.94 -21.40
N LEU A 63 4.09 8.56 -21.60
CA LEU A 63 3.37 8.81 -22.85
C LEU A 63 2.80 10.23 -22.94
N ILE A 64 2.09 10.68 -21.91
CA ILE A 64 1.45 12.02 -21.88
C ILE A 64 2.50 13.09 -21.59
N GLY A 65 3.36 12.79 -20.61
CA GLY A 65 4.42 13.66 -20.13
C GLY A 65 3.92 14.72 -19.13
N PRO A 66 4.78 15.15 -18.20
CA PRO A 66 4.38 16.03 -17.11
C PRO A 66 3.92 17.42 -17.57
N ASN A 67 4.38 17.88 -18.74
CA ASN A 67 4.01 19.19 -19.27
C ASN A 67 2.51 19.30 -19.57
N ARG A 68 1.86 18.22 -20.05
CA ARG A 68 0.42 18.28 -20.37
C ARG A 68 -0.49 18.13 -19.16
N MET A 69 0.00 17.52 -18.09
CA MET A 69 -0.79 17.27 -16.88
C MET A 69 -0.56 18.33 -15.80
N PHE A 70 0.69 18.65 -15.49
CA PHE A 70 1.05 19.44 -14.32
C PHE A 70 1.37 20.91 -14.63
N SER A 71 1.68 21.27 -15.88
CA SER A 71 2.09 22.65 -16.23
C SER A 71 1.07 23.71 -15.78
N PRO A 72 1.50 24.94 -15.39
CA PRO A 72 0.60 25.99 -14.91
C PRO A 72 -0.59 26.24 -15.85
N GLY A 73 -1.81 26.11 -15.31
CA GLY A 73 -3.05 26.25 -16.10
C GLY A 73 -3.58 24.94 -16.70
N ARG A 74 -2.97 23.79 -16.40
CA ARG A 74 -3.50 22.45 -16.71
C ARG A 74 -4.21 21.83 -15.50
N ILE A 75 -4.96 20.76 -15.73
CA ILE A 75 -5.88 20.13 -14.76
C ILE A 75 -5.21 19.88 -13.39
N TYR A 76 -3.95 19.45 -13.39
CA TYR A 76 -3.25 19.03 -12.18
C TYR A 76 -2.22 20.05 -11.67
N SER A 77 -2.23 21.30 -12.16
CA SER A 77 -1.26 22.31 -11.72
C SER A 77 -1.36 22.66 -10.23
N GLY A 78 -2.54 22.48 -9.64
CA GLY A 78 -2.77 22.67 -8.21
C GLY A 78 -1.93 21.74 -7.32
N LEU A 79 -1.46 20.60 -7.83
CA LEU A 79 -0.61 19.68 -7.08
C LEU A 79 0.75 20.30 -6.71
N PHE A 80 1.22 21.30 -7.46
CA PHE A 80 2.45 22.01 -7.09
C PHE A 80 2.33 22.77 -5.76
N LEU A 81 1.12 23.15 -5.33
CA LEU A 81 0.90 23.75 -4.02
C LEU A 81 1.25 22.79 -2.88
N PHE A 82 1.16 21.48 -3.10
CA PHE A 82 1.55 20.50 -2.09
C PHE A 82 3.05 20.49 -1.81
N PHE A 83 3.91 20.98 -2.71
CA PHE A 83 5.33 21.16 -2.39
C PHE A 83 5.53 22.28 -1.36
N ILE A 84 4.81 23.39 -1.52
CA ILE A 84 4.86 24.50 -0.56
C ILE A 84 4.27 24.05 0.77
N LEU A 85 3.12 23.37 0.73
CA LEU A 85 2.47 22.84 1.92
C LEU A 85 3.36 21.80 2.61
N GLY A 86 4.01 20.92 1.86
CA GLY A 86 4.95 19.92 2.36
C GLY A 86 6.20 20.53 2.98
N ALA A 87 6.69 21.67 2.47
CA ALA A 87 7.81 22.41 3.06
C ALA A 87 7.39 23.23 4.29
N ALA A 88 6.20 23.81 4.28
CA ALA A 88 5.68 24.63 5.37
C ALA A 88 5.25 23.80 6.58
N THR A 89 4.64 22.63 6.38
CA THR A 89 4.11 21.79 7.45
C THR A 89 5.16 21.35 8.48
N PRO A 90 6.37 20.85 8.14
CA PRO A 90 7.37 20.49 9.14
C PRO A 90 7.86 21.72 9.93
N VAL A 91 7.95 22.88 9.30
CA VAL A 91 8.30 24.15 9.97
C VAL A 91 7.20 24.56 10.95
N ALA A 92 5.94 24.46 10.55
CA ALA A 92 4.78 24.75 11.39
C ALA A 92 4.68 23.79 12.59
N ILE A 93 4.90 22.49 12.38
CA ILE A 93 4.94 21.49 13.47
C ILE A 93 6.10 21.78 14.42
N GLN A 94 7.28 22.08 13.90
CA GLN A 94 8.45 22.38 14.74
C GLN A 94 8.25 23.65 15.58
N TYR A 95 7.65 24.69 14.98
CA TYR A 95 7.30 25.91 15.70
C TYR A 95 6.24 25.64 16.77
N GLY A 96 5.18 24.89 16.44
CA GLY A 96 4.13 24.50 17.37
C GLY A 96 4.65 23.65 18.54
N ALA A 97 5.56 22.70 18.26
CA ALA A 97 6.19 21.86 19.28
C ALA A 97 7.06 22.69 20.25
N ARG A 98 7.77 23.72 19.75
CA ARG A 98 8.55 24.64 20.59
C ARG A 98 7.68 25.58 21.42
N ARG A 99 6.56 26.05 20.87
CA ARG A 99 5.67 27.03 21.53
C ARG A 99 4.73 26.39 22.56
N TRP A 100 4.33 25.14 22.34
CA TRP A 100 3.43 24.38 23.22
C TRP A 100 3.99 22.98 23.54
N PRO A 101 5.02 22.88 24.40
CA PRO A 101 5.68 21.60 24.72
C PRO A 101 4.77 20.62 25.49
N ARG A 102 3.64 21.09 26.04
CA ARG A 102 2.63 20.24 26.70
C ARG A 102 1.50 19.77 25.77
N SER A 103 1.49 20.22 24.51
CA SER A 103 0.44 19.84 23.56
C SER A 103 0.79 18.58 22.78
N GLY A 104 -0.21 17.93 22.19
CA GLY A 104 -0.03 16.77 21.32
C GLY A 104 0.71 17.06 20.01
N ALA A 105 0.96 18.34 19.68
CA ALA A 105 1.67 18.75 18.47
C ALA A 105 3.11 18.21 18.40
N GLN A 106 3.71 17.84 19.55
CA GLN A 106 5.02 17.20 19.60
C GLN A 106 5.04 15.77 19.03
N PHE A 107 3.88 15.11 18.95
CA PHE A 107 3.76 13.74 18.43
C PHE A 107 3.42 13.72 16.94
N LEU A 108 3.14 14.87 16.33
CA LEU A 108 2.85 14.97 14.91
C LEU A 108 4.14 14.88 14.10
N MET A 109 4.14 14.02 13.08
CA MET A 109 5.25 13.89 12.14
C MET A 109 4.75 14.17 10.73
N ALA A 110 5.18 15.29 10.15
CA ALA A 110 4.82 15.68 8.77
C ALA A 110 5.07 14.57 7.74
N PRO A 111 6.21 13.85 7.76
CA PRO A 111 6.44 12.76 6.80
C PRO A 111 5.44 11.61 6.93
N LEU A 112 4.93 11.34 8.14
CA LEU A 112 3.95 10.30 8.36
C LEU A 112 2.57 10.72 7.81
N LEU A 113 2.21 11.99 8.00
CA LEU A 113 0.94 12.56 7.53
C LEU A 113 0.84 12.57 6.00
N PHE A 114 1.89 13.01 5.30
CA PHE A 114 1.90 13.06 3.83
C PHE A 114 2.34 11.75 3.18
N GLY A 115 3.26 11.01 3.80
CA GLY A 115 3.76 9.74 3.28
C GLY A 115 2.70 8.63 3.27
N GLY A 116 1.74 8.69 4.20
CA GLY A 116 0.62 7.77 4.24
C GLY A 116 -0.17 7.74 2.93
N ALA A 117 -0.37 8.89 2.27
CA ALA A 117 -1.13 8.97 1.03
C ALA A 117 -0.45 8.29 -0.18
N ALA A 118 0.85 8.00 -0.10
CA ALA A 118 1.61 7.44 -1.23
C ALA A 118 1.19 6.01 -1.62
N ALA A 119 0.56 5.27 -0.70
CA ALA A 119 0.05 3.93 -0.99
C ALA A 119 -1.42 3.91 -1.46
N ILE A 120 -2.04 5.09 -1.66
CA ILE A 120 -3.36 5.25 -2.26
C ILE A 120 -3.17 5.61 -3.74
N PRO A 121 -3.62 4.79 -4.71
CA PRO A 121 -4.04 3.38 -4.65
C PRO A 121 -2.82 2.42 -4.62
N PRO A 122 -2.92 1.19 -4.07
CA PRO A 122 -4.12 0.35 -3.91
C PRO A 122 -4.65 0.17 -2.47
N ALA A 123 -4.03 0.80 -1.46
CA ALA A 123 -4.43 0.62 -0.07
C ALA A 123 -5.81 1.24 0.18
N THR A 124 -6.76 0.43 0.66
CA THR A 124 -8.10 0.88 1.04
C THR A 124 -8.12 1.49 2.46
N PRO A 125 -9.15 2.27 2.83
CA PRO A 125 -9.30 2.80 4.18
C PRO A 125 -9.22 1.73 5.28
N LEU A 126 -9.73 0.52 4.98
CA LEU A 126 -9.63 -0.63 5.89
C LEU A 126 -8.18 -0.99 6.19
N ASN A 127 -7.30 -1.00 5.18
CA ASN A 127 -5.89 -1.28 5.37
C ASN A 127 -5.21 -0.26 6.29
N TYR A 128 -5.51 1.03 6.11
CA TYR A 128 -4.98 2.08 6.99
C TYR A 128 -5.51 1.98 8.41
N PHE A 129 -6.79 1.67 8.57
CA PHE A 129 -7.39 1.51 9.90
C PHE A 129 -6.80 0.31 10.63
N SER A 130 -6.67 -0.83 9.96
CA SER A 130 -6.00 -2.02 10.51
C SER A 130 -4.55 -1.73 10.88
N TRP A 131 -3.78 -1.08 10.01
CA TRP A 131 -2.41 -0.68 10.29
C TRP A 131 -2.32 0.27 11.49
N GLY A 132 -3.20 1.26 11.57
CA GLY A 132 -3.27 2.19 12.69
C GLY A 132 -3.62 1.51 14.02
N LEU A 133 -4.56 0.56 14.00
CA LEU A 133 -4.96 -0.21 15.18
C LEU A 133 -3.82 -1.10 15.69
N VAL A 134 -3.18 -1.87 14.81
CA VAL A 134 -2.03 -2.71 15.18
C VAL A 134 -0.88 -1.83 15.67
N GLY A 135 -0.61 -0.71 14.99
CA GLY A 135 0.36 0.28 15.41
C GLY A 135 0.08 0.81 16.82
N PHE A 136 -1.17 1.18 17.11
CA PHE A 136 -1.57 1.65 18.45
C PHE A 136 -1.37 0.58 19.53
N ILE A 137 -1.82 -0.66 19.27
CA ILE A 137 -1.68 -1.76 20.22
C ILE A 137 -0.20 -2.03 20.54
N PHE A 138 0.65 -2.18 19.52
CA PHE A 138 2.05 -2.54 19.74
C PHE A 138 2.91 -1.35 20.22
N GLN A 139 2.71 -0.15 19.65
CA GLN A 139 3.57 1.00 19.90
C GLN A 139 3.15 1.83 21.12
N TYR A 140 1.87 1.85 21.47
CA TYR A 140 1.36 2.58 22.63
C TYR A 140 1.03 1.64 23.80
N TRP A 141 0.15 0.65 23.59
CA TRP A 141 -0.33 -0.19 24.69
C TRP A 141 0.72 -1.18 25.20
N ILE A 142 1.28 -2.03 24.33
CA ILE A 142 2.27 -3.04 24.71
C ILE A 142 3.58 -2.40 25.14
N LYS A 143 4.05 -1.38 24.41
CA LYS A 143 5.28 -0.67 24.76
C LYS A 143 5.23 -0.05 26.16
N ASN A 144 4.10 0.55 26.55
CA ASN A 144 3.97 1.18 27.87
C ASN A 144 3.83 0.17 29.01
N ARG A 145 3.17 -0.98 28.78
CA ARG A 145 2.94 -1.99 29.83
C ARG A 145 4.05 -3.03 29.95
N HIS A 146 4.67 -3.38 28.83
CA HIS A 146 5.67 -4.47 28.71
C HIS A 146 6.90 -4.04 27.90
N ALA A 147 7.51 -2.92 28.29
CA ALA A 147 8.68 -2.35 27.59
C ALA A 147 9.86 -3.33 27.42
N ALA A 148 10.13 -4.17 28.43
CA ALA A 148 11.22 -5.16 28.38
C ALA A 148 10.96 -6.25 27.32
N TRP A 149 9.72 -6.71 27.19
CA TRP A 149 9.32 -7.65 26.14
C TRP A 149 9.41 -6.96 24.77
N TRP A 150 8.83 -5.76 24.65
CA TRP A 150 8.78 -5.02 23.40
C TRP A 150 10.17 -4.75 22.82
N GLY A 151 11.12 -4.30 23.64
CA GLY A 151 12.48 -4.00 23.18
C GLY A 151 13.26 -5.24 22.69
N ARG A 152 12.94 -6.43 23.21
CA ARG A 152 13.66 -7.67 22.86
C ARG A 152 12.97 -8.48 21.76
N LEU A 153 11.65 -8.56 21.78
CA LEU A 153 10.88 -9.53 21.01
C LEU A 153 9.98 -8.91 19.94
N ASN A 154 9.67 -7.61 19.98
CA ASN A 154 8.73 -7.01 19.03
C ASN A 154 9.16 -7.21 17.56
N PHE A 155 10.46 -7.06 17.28
CA PHE A 155 10.99 -7.29 15.94
C PHE A 155 10.87 -8.76 15.51
N LEU A 156 11.17 -9.71 16.41
CA LEU A 156 11.02 -11.15 16.13
C LEU A 156 9.55 -11.52 15.89
N THR A 157 8.63 -10.97 16.70
CA THR A 157 7.19 -11.17 16.54
C THR A 157 6.71 -10.63 15.19
N SER A 158 7.18 -9.45 14.77
CA SER A 158 6.87 -8.88 13.45
C SER A 158 7.32 -9.82 12.33
N CYS A 159 8.59 -10.27 12.35
CA CYS A 159 9.10 -11.20 11.34
C CYS A 159 8.35 -12.55 11.37
N GLY A 160 7.94 -13.02 12.54
CA GLY A 160 7.15 -14.24 12.69
C GLY A 160 5.75 -14.12 12.11
N LEU A 161 5.09 -12.97 12.29
CA LEU A 161 3.78 -12.68 11.69
C LEU A 161 3.88 -12.60 10.16
N ASP A 162 4.92 -11.94 9.63
CA ASP A 162 5.13 -11.82 8.18
C ASP A 162 5.38 -13.21 7.54
N LEU A 163 6.26 -14.01 8.14
CA LEU A 163 6.53 -15.38 7.68
C LEU A 163 5.30 -16.29 7.84
N GLY A 164 4.57 -16.16 8.95
CA GLY A 164 3.35 -16.92 9.21
C GLY A 164 2.28 -16.65 8.17
N LEU A 165 2.06 -15.38 7.81
CA LEU A 165 1.13 -14.99 6.75
C LEU A 165 1.55 -15.58 5.40
N ALA A 166 2.84 -15.49 5.04
CA ALA A 166 3.35 -16.03 3.78
C ALA A 166 3.16 -17.56 3.68
N LEU A 167 3.53 -18.30 4.73
CA LEU A 167 3.37 -19.76 4.78
C LEU A 167 1.89 -20.18 4.78
N ALA A 168 1.03 -19.49 5.54
CA ALA A 168 -0.41 -19.75 5.55
C ALA A 168 -1.03 -19.49 4.16
N THR A 169 -0.61 -18.43 3.48
CA THR A 169 -1.09 -18.10 2.13
C THR A 169 -0.70 -19.17 1.12
N LEU A 170 0.57 -19.64 1.15
CA LEU A 170 1.02 -20.74 0.29
C LEU A 170 0.25 -22.03 0.57
N PHE A 171 0.05 -22.36 1.85
CA PHE A 171 -0.72 -23.53 2.23
C PHE A 171 -2.16 -23.46 1.70
N ILE A 172 -2.85 -22.33 1.90
CA ILE A 172 -4.22 -22.13 1.41
C ILE A 172 -4.26 -22.21 -0.11
N PHE A 173 -3.30 -21.62 -0.81
CA PHE A 173 -3.22 -21.65 -2.26
C PHE A 173 -3.10 -23.08 -2.81
N PHE A 174 -2.15 -23.88 -2.28
CA PHE A 174 -1.95 -25.25 -2.74
C PHE A 174 -3.05 -26.22 -2.28
N ALA A 175 -3.61 -26.02 -1.09
CA ALA A 175 -4.64 -26.91 -0.54
C ALA A 175 -6.04 -26.64 -1.12
N PHE A 176 -6.43 -25.37 -1.28
CA PHE A 176 -7.78 -25.01 -1.70
C PHE A 176 -7.83 -24.46 -3.12
N SER A 177 -7.05 -23.40 -3.40
CA SER A 177 -7.17 -22.64 -4.65
C SER A 177 -6.81 -23.48 -5.88
N MET A 178 -5.71 -24.23 -5.84
CA MET A 178 -5.28 -25.13 -6.92
C MET A 178 -6.24 -26.32 -7.12
N GLN A 179 -6.99 -26.71 -6.10
CA GLN A 179 -7.93 -27.84 -6.16
C GLN A 179 -9.36 -27.40 -6.52
N GLY A 180 -9.58 -26.09 -6.74
CA GLY A 180 -10.90 -25.53 -7.04
C GLY A 180 -11.89 -25.62 -5.87
N ILE A 181 -11.40 -25.77 -4.63
CA ILE A 181 -12.25 -25.89 -3.45
C ILE A 181 -12.62 -24.48 -3.00
N GLU A 182 -13.93 -24.17 -3.04
CA GLU A 182 -14.43 -22.88 -2.59
C GLU A 182 -14.24 -22.72 -1.07
N PRO A 183 -13.81 -21.54 -0.61
CA PRO A 183 -13.65 -21.28 0.81
C PRO A 183 -15.01 -21.36 1.53
N PRO A 184 -15.02 -21.67 2.84
CA PRO A 184 -16.25 -21.72 3.61
C PRO A 184 -16.98 -20.38 3.52
N ARG A 185 -18.29 -20.44 3.28
CA ARG A 185 -19.17 -19.26 3.24
C ARG A 185 -19.55 -18.88 4.66
N TRP A 186 -19.17 -17.66 5.04
CA TRP A 186 -19.51 -17.05 6.32
C TRP A 186 -19.52 -15.54 6.15
N TRP A 187 -20.11 -14.85 7.13
CA TRP A 187 -20.34 -13.41 7.08
C TRP A 187 -19.11 -12.59 6.63
N GLY A 188 -17.91 -12.90 7.10
CA GLY A 188 -16.70 -12.16 6.74
C GLY A 188 -16.22 -12.34 5.30
N ASN A 189 -16.60 -13.43 4.63
CA ASN A 189 -16.29 -13.66 3.21
C ASN A 189 -17.40 -13.12 2.29
N ASP A 190 -18.67 -13.24 2.69
CA ASP A 190 -19.80 -12.85 1.85
C ASP A 190 -20.03 -11.32 1.84
N VAL A 191 -19.85 -10.62 2.98
CA VAL A 191 -20.12 -9.17 3.09
C VAL A 191 -19.16 -8.31 2.30
N VAL A 192 -17.91 -8.75 2.14
CA VAL A 192 -16.92 -8.00 1.35
C VAL A 192 -17.37 -7.88 -0.11
N ALA A 193 -18.00 -8.92 -0.66
CA ALA A 193 -18.50 -8.92 -2.05
C ALA A 193 -19.72 -8.01 -2.26
N THR A 194 -20.48 -7.70 -1.21
CA THR A 194 -21.66 -6.82 -1.29
C THR A 194 -21.34 -5.35 -1.07
N THR A 195 -20.09 -5.00 -0.80
CA THR A 195 -19.69 -3.62 -0.52
C THR A 195 -19.57 -2.82 -1.83
N MET A 196 -19.99 -1.55 -1.82
CA MET A 196 -19.93 -0.64 -2.98
C MET A 196 -18.51 -0.48 -3.54
N ASP A 197 -17.49 -0.61 -2.68
CA ASP A 197 -16.07 -0.58 -3.06
C ASP A 197 -15.70 -1.74 -3.99
N VAL A 198 -16.23 -2.94 -3.74
CA VAL A 198 -15.96 -4.14 -4.56
C VAL A 198 -16.84 -4.15 -5.81
N GLN A 199 -18.06 -3.65 -5.71
CA GLN A 199 -18.98 -3.54 -6.84
C GLN A 199 -18.64 -2.39 -7.80
N GLY A 200 -17.69 -1.52 -7.44
CA GLY A 200 -17.29 -0.37 -8.24
C GLY A 200 -18.41 0.66 -8.43
N THR A 201 -19.42 0.64 -7.56
CA THR A 201 -20.57 1.57 -7.60
C THR A 201 -20.33 2.83 -6.78
N ALA A 202 -19.23 2.89 -6.02
CA ALA A 202 -18.74 4.08 -5.31
C ALA A 202 -18.13 5.12 -6.29
N VAL A 203 -18.91 5.55 -7.28
CA VAL A 203 -18.50 6.58 -8.25
C VAL A 203 -19.17 7.90 -7.86
N GLU A 204 -18.38 8.84 -7.38
CA GLU A 204 -18.87 10.13 -6.86
C GLU A 204 -19.39 11.07 -7.97
N ALA A 205 -18.90 10.92 -9.21
CA ALA A 205 -19.35 11.70 -10.35
C ALA A 205 -19.28 10.90 -11.67
N ARG A 206 -20.34 10.98 -12.47
CA ARG A 206 -20.35 10.56 -13.88
C ARG A 206 -20.35 11.80 -14.75
N VAL A 207 -19.62 11.75 -15.86
CA VAL A 207 -19.68 12.83 -16.87
C VAL A 207 -21.07 12.82 -17.48
N ALA A 208 -21.75 13.96 -17.48
CA ALA A 208 -23.05 14.11 -18.13
C ALA A 208 -22.93 13.82 -19.63
N GLU A 209 -23.96 13.26 -20.25
CA GLU A 209 -23.96 12.96 -21.69
C GLU A 209 -23.60 14.21 -22.49
N GLY A 210 -22.53 14.12 -23.29
CA GLY A 210 -22.01 15.22 -24.11
C GLY A 210 -20.85 16.03 -23.50
N GLN A 211 -20.51 15.82 -22.22
CA GLN A 211 -19.30 16.38 -21.63
C GLN A 211 -18.11 15.42 -21.79
N ARG A 212 -16.88 15.96 -21.77
CA ARG A 212 -15.63 15.19 -21.87
C ARG A 212 -14.77 15.38 -20.64
N PHE A 213 -14.02 14.36 -20.26
CA PHE A 213 -12.96 14.49 -19.26
C PHE A 213 -11.76 15.22 -19.90
N GLY A 214 -11.44 16.40 -19.39
CA GLY A 214 -10.26 17.18 -19.81
C GLY A 214 -10.59 18.51 -20.51
N PRO A 215 -9.57 19.36 -20.71
CA PRO A 215 -9.73 20.67 -21.33
C PRO A 215 -10.14 20.57 -22.81
N ASP A 216 -10.81 21.60 -23.31
CA ASP A 216 -11.26 21.64 -24.71
C ASP A 216 -10.12 21.71 -25.74
N ALA A 217 -8.93 22.13 -25.31
CA ALA A 217 -7.70 22.15 -26.08
C ALA A 217 -6.49 21.78 -25.18
N TRP A 218 -5.55 21.00 -25.72
CA TRP A 218 -4.36 20.47 -25.05
C TRP A 218 -3.10 21.30 -25.30
#